data_AF-A0A8J3ZY75-F1
#
_entry.id   AF-A0A8J3ZY75-F1
#
_cell.length_a   1.000
_cell.length_b   1.000
_cell.length_c   1.000
_cell.angle_alpha   90.00
_cell.angle_beta   90.00
_cell.angle_gamma   90.00
#
_symmetry.space_group_name_H-M   'P 1'
#
loop_
_entity.id
_entity.type
_entity.pdbx_description
1 polymer ?
#
loop_
_entity_poly.entity_id
_entity_poly.type
_entity_poly.pdbx_seq_one_letter_code
_entity_poly.pdbx_strand_id
1 'polypeptide(L)'
;MTDRWSLTETPAMYPGDDQESRCPATSDLTAPQSATLAALPSVIGPVLRTVTCELALGHDGDHIAFTGAADDGERWWWLYWASDRHRLIQVDTCARASINGPHRDECLLAQDHSGPHSFDIRATCVIEKAVRA
;
A
#
# COMPACT_ATOMS: atom_id res chain seq x y z
N MET A 1 43.55 41.09 4.10
CA MET A 1 42.98 40.44 5.30
C MET A 1 41.46 40.46 5.10
N THR A 2 40.85 39.61 4.24
CA THR A 2 40.30 38.25 4.51
C THR A 2 39.44 38.24 5.78
N ASP A 3 38.15 37.88 5.84
CA ASP A 3 37.20 37.08 5.03
C ASP A 3 35.77 37.63 5.33
N ARG A 4 34.79 37.76 4.42
CA ARG A 4 34.03 36.75 3.65
C ARG A 4 33.28 35.71 4.51
N TRP A 5 32.25 36.14 5.26
CA TRP A 5 31.19 35.21 5.70
C TRP A 5 30.23 34.92 4.55
N SER A 6 30.67 34.05 3.64
CA SER A 6 29.78 33.22 2.85
C SER A 6 29.36 32.04 3.73
N LEU A 7 28.24 32.18 4.44
CA LEU A 7 27.51 31.01 4.92
C LEU A 7 26.81 30.41 3.69
N THR A 8 27.56 29.60 2.95
CA THR A 8 26.97 28.57 2.09
C THR A 8 26.49 27.51 3.07
N GLU A 9 25.33 27.74 3.68
CA GLU A 9 24.60 26.66 4.31
C GLU A 9 24.10 25.80 3.16
N THR A 10 24.93 24.85 2.76
CA THR A 10 24.48 23.69 1.99
C THR A 10 23.27 23.16 2.75
N PRO A 11 22.05 23.21 2.17
CA PRO A 11 20.91 22.59 2.83
C PRO A 11 21.31 21.15 3.09
N ALA A 12 21.22 20.73 4.35
CA ALA A 12 21.45 19.37 4.77
C ALA A 12 20.63 18.48 3.82
N MET A 13 21.34 17.80 2.93
CA MET A 13 20.83 16.71 2.13
C MET A 13 20.45 15.65 3.17
N TYR A 14 19.18 15.59 3.56
CA TYR A 14 18.67 14.58 4.47
C TYR A 14 18.96 13.22 3.82
N PRO A 15 19.76 12.33 4.45
CA PRO A 15 19.88 10.97 3.97
C PRO A 15 18.56 10.25 4.28
N GLY A 16 17.85 9.80 3.25
CA GLY A 16 16.63 9.00 3.40
C GLY A 16 15.54 9.28 2.37
N ASP A 17 15.89 9.43 1.09
CA ASP A 17 14.92 9.45 -0.02
C ASP A 17 14.63 8.04 -0.55
N ASP A 18 14.90 7.00 0.26
CA ASP A 18 14.68 5.59 -0.07
C ASP A 18 13.21 5.17 0.16
N GLN A 19 12.24 6.08 -0.09
CA GLN A 19 10.84 5.67 -0.08
C GLN A 19 10.51 4.92 -1.36
N GLU A 20 10.25 3.62 -1.22
CA GLU A 20 9.94 2.73 -2.33
C GLU A 20 8.56 3.06 -2.94
N SER A 21 8.42 2.94 -4.26
CA SER A 21 7.14 3.07 -4.95
C SER A 21 6.30 1.79 -4.79
N ARG A 22 4.97 1.86 -4.91
CA ARG A 22 4.12 0.66 -4.92
C ARG A 22 4.37 -0.22 -6.15
N CYS A 23 4.22 -1.53 -5.96
CA CYS A 23 4.26 -2.52 -7.00
C CYS A 23 3.09 -2.33 -7.99
N PRO A 24 3.34 -2.24 -9.31
CA PRO A 24 2.29 -1.97 -10.29
C PRO A 24 1.47 -3.21 -10.68
N ALA A 25 1.75 -4.38 -10.07
CA ALA A 25 1.05 -5.61 -10.40
C ALA A 25 -0.44 -5.50 -10.08
N THR A 26 -1.30 -5.91 -11.01
CA THR A 26 -2.75 -5.93 -10.82
C THR A 26 -3.28 -7.35 -10.90
N SER A 27 -4.46 -7.57 -10.31
CA SER A 27 -5.23 -8.80 -10.50
C SER A 27 -6.72 -8.53 -10.43
N ASP A 28 -7.50 -9.41 -11.06
CA ASP A 28 -8.95 -9.41 -10.97
C ASP A 28 -9.43 -10.40 -9.92
N LEU A 29 -10.47 -10.03 -9.18
CA LEU A 29 -11.23 -10.98 -8.39
C LEU A 29 -11.96 -11.95 -9.32
N THR A 30 -11.82 -13.24 -9.05
CA THR A 30 -12.62 -14.27 -9.71
C THR A 30 -14.10 -14.12 -9.33
N ALA A 31 -15.00 -14.66 -10.14
CA ALA A 31 -16.43 -14.62 -9.85
C ALA A 31 -16.80 -15.23 -8.49
N PRO A 32 -16.23 -16.38 -8.06
CA PRO A 32 -16.46 -16.91 -6.72
C PRO A 32 -16.00 -15.96 -5.60
N GLN A 33 -14.83 -15.33 -5.75
CA GLN A 33 -14.31 -14.38 -4.75
C GLN A 33 -15.17 -13.12 -4.66
N SER A 34 -15.62 -12.60 -5.80
CA SER A 34 -16.57 -11.49 -5.85
C SER A 34 -17.89 -11.84 -5.17
N ALA A 35 -18.39 -13.06 -5.37
CA ALA A 35 -19.61 -13.55 -4.71
C ALA A 35 -19.42 -13.67 -3.19
N THR A 36 -18.25 -14.11 -2.72
CA THR A 36 -17.91 -14.13 -1.29
C THR A 36 -18.00 -12.75 -0.67
N LEU A 37 -17.38 -11.74 -1.29
CA LEU A 37 -17.42 -10.36 -0.78
C LEU A 37 -18.83 -9.76 -0.84
N ALA A 38 -19.58 -10.03 -1.91
CA ALA A 38 -20.95 -9.55 -2.07
C ALA A 38 -21.94 -10.19 -1.06
N ALA A 39 -21.62 -11.35 -0.51
CA ALA A 39 -22.43 -12.03 0.50
C ALA A 39 -22.19 -11.50 1.93
N LEU A 40 -21.21 -10.60 2.12
CA LEU A 40 -20.97 -10.00 3.42
C LEU A 40 -22.17 -9.09 3.80
N PRO A 41 -22.69 -9.17 5.05
CA PRO A 41 -23.88 -8.42 5.47
C PRO A 41 -23.75 -6.91 5.28
N SER A 42 -22.52 -6.41 5.41
CA SER A 42 -22.14 -5.02 5.19
C SER A 42 -20.64 -4.96 4.88
N VAL A 43 -20.28 -4.21 3.85
CA VAL A 43 -18.88 -3.98 3.43
C VAL A 43 -18.63 -2.49 3.49
N ILE A 44 -17.53 -2.11 4.14
CA ILE A 44 -17.03 -0.74 4.12
C ILE A 44 -16.30 -0.54 2.79
N GLY A 45 -16.81 0.39 1.98
CA GLY A 45 -16.21 0.78 0.71
C GLY A 45 -16.65 -0.06 -0.50
N PRO A 46 -16.25 0.35 -1.72
CA PRO A 46 -16.56 -0.39 -2.92
C PRO A 46 -15.74 -1.69 -2.99
N VAL A 47 -16.39 -2.81 -3.29
CA VAL A 47 -15.69 -4.05 -3.68
C VAL A 47 -15.08 -3.81 -5.07
N LEU A 48 -13.76 -3.60 -5.10
CA LEU A 48 -13.03 -3.40 -6.35
C LEU A 48 -12.86 -4.74 -7.07
N ARG A 49 -13.28 -4.82 -8.33
CA ARG A 49 -13.12 -6.03 -9.15
C ARG A 49 -11.68 -6.24 -9.60
N THR A 50 -10.97 -5.14 -9.86
CA THR A 50 -9.56 -5.12 -10.22
C THR A 50 -8.82 -4.40 -9.09
N VAL A 51 -7.80 -5.05 -8.56
CA VAL A 51 -6.99 -4.53 -7.45
C VAL A 51 -5.53 -4.41 -7.88
N THR A 52 -4.80 -3.52 -7.22
CA THR A 52 -3.35 -3.31 -7.45
C THR A 52 -2.59 -3.71 -6.20
N CYS A 53 -1.42 -4.32 -6.37
CA CYS A 53 -0.57 -4.75 -5.25
C CYS A 53 -0.22 -3.57 -4.34
N GLU A 54 -0.38 -3.77 -3.04
CA GLU A 54 -0.13 -2.74 -2.04
C GLU A 54 1.32 -2.71 -1.54
N LEU A 55 2.11 -3.74 -1.82
CA LEU A 55 3.51 -3.83 -1.41
C LEU A 55 4.42 -2.93 -2.24
N ALA A 56 5.62 -2.69 -1.72
CA ALA A 56 6.65 -1.96 -2.42
C ALA A 56 7.14 -2.70 -3.69
N LEU A 57 7.59 -1.93 -4.69
CA LEU A 57 8.19 -2.45 -5.90
C LEU A 57 9.41 -3.31 -5.57
N GLY A 58 9.49 -4.52 -6.15
CA GLY A 58 10.58 -5.44 -5.89
C GLY A 58 10.40 -6.29 -4.63
N HIS A 59 9.22 -6.25 -3.99
CA HIS A 59 8.90 -7.20 -2.93
C HIS A 59 9.02 -8.66 -3.39
N ASP A 60 9.44 -9.52 -2.49
CA ASP A 60 9.43 -10.96 -2.70
C ASP A 60 8.04 -11.54 -2.39
N GLY A 61 7.78 -12.76 -2.88
CA GLY A 61 6.61 -13.55 -2.50
C GLY A 61 5.32 -13.18 -3.24
N ASP A 62 4.18 -13.46 -2.58
CA ASP A 62 2.85 -13.23 -3.14
C ASP A 62 2.55 -11.72 -3.19
N HIS A 63 1.93 -11.27 -4.27
CA HIS A 63 1.30 -9.95 -4.31
C HIS A 63 0.09 -9.94 -3.39
N ILE A 64 -0.15 -8.80 -2.72
CA ILE A 64 -1.29 -8.62 -1.83
C ILE A 64 -2.03 -7.33 -2.14
N ALA A 65 -3.36 -7.35 -2.00
CA ALA A 65 -4.17 -6.15 -2.12
C ALA A 65 -5.40 -6.23 -1.22
N PHE A 66 -5.78 -5.09 -0.64
CA PHE A 66 -7.02 -4.98 0.10
C PHE A 66 -8.21 -5.02 -0.86
N THR A 67 -9.25 -5.77 -0.46
CA THR A 67 -10.46 -5.95 -1.29
C THR A 67 -11.72 -5.39 -0.63
N GLY A 68 -11.73 -5.30 0.70
CA GLY A 68 -12.84 -4.78 1.48
C GLY A 68 -12.75 -5.20 2.95
N ALA A 69 -13.47 -4.50 3.81
CA ALA A 69 -13.62 -4.84 5.23
C ALA A 69 -15.11 -4.97 5.57
N ALA A 70 -15.46 -5.87 6.49
CA ALA A 70 -16.80 -5.89 7.04
C ALA A 70 -17.02 -4.68 7.97
N ASP A 71 -18.27 -4.26 8.13
CA ASP A 71 -18.66 -3.06 8.91
C ASP A 71 -18.39 -3.17 10.42
N ASP A 72 -18.12 -4.37 10.92
CA ASP A 72 -17.61 -4.56 12.27
C ASP A 72 -16.17 -4.04 12.44
N GLY A 73 -15.48 -3.68 11.34
CA GLY A 73 -14.12 -3.15 11.36
C GLY A 73 -13.05 -4.18 11.73
N GLU A 74 -13.45 -5.42 12.00
CA GLU A 74 -12.60 -6.48 12.52
C GLU A 74 -12.23 -7.50 11.44
N ARG A 75 -12.92 -7.50 10.29
CA ARG A 75 -12.70 -8.50 9.25
C ARG A 75 -12.24 -7.88 7.95
N TRP A 76 -10.95 -8.00 7.70
CA TRP A 76 -10.26 -7.45 6.54
C TRP A 76 -10.01 -8.55 5.51
N TRP A 77 -10.47 -8.33 4.28
CA TRP A 77 -10.34 -9.29 3.20
C TRP A 77 -9.25 -8.86 2.22
N TRP A 78 -8.32 -9.78 1.98
CA TRP A 78 -7.12 -9.57 1.20
C TRP A 78 -7.05 -10.59 0.06
N LEU A 79 -6.70 -10.11 -1.12
CA LEU A 79 -6.34 -10.97 -2.24
C LEU A 79 -4.83 -11.22 -2.22
N TYR A 80 -4.44 -12.49 -2.20
CA TYR A 80 -3.07 -12.96 -2.34
C TYR A 80 -2.93 -13.64 -3.70
N TRP A 81 -1.95 -13.23 -4.51
CA TRP A 81 -1.71 -13.87 -5.80
C TRP A 81 -0.24 -13.99 -6.21
N ALA A 82 0.02 -15.05 -6.95
CA ALA A 82 1.27 -15.34 -7.65
C ALA A 82 0.92 -16.11 -8.94
N SER A 83 1.92 -16.56 -9.70
CA SER A 83 1.69 -17.28 -10.96
C SER A 83 0.86 -18.56 -10.81
N ASP A 84 0.92 -19.23 -9.66
CA ASP A 84 0.26 -20.51 -9.37
C ASP A 84 -0.77 -20.42 -8.23
N ARG A 85 -0.98 -19.24 -7.64
CA ARG A 85 -1.83 -19.04 -6.48
C ARG A 85 -2.72 -17.81 -6.65
N HIS A 86 -3.97 -17.94 -6.24
CA HIS A 86 -4.94 -16.84 -6.23
C HIS A 86 -5.97 -17.08 -5.12
N ARG A 87 -5.84 -16.39 -3.99
CA ARG A 87 -6.59 -16.69 -2.77
C ARG A 87 -7.15 -15.42 -2.15
N LEU A 88 -8.44 -15.46 -1.82
CA LEU A 88 -9.07 -14.44 -1.00
C LEU A 88 -9.05 -14.94 0.45
N ILE A 89 -8.41 -14.21 1.35
CA ILE A 89 -8.28 -14.59 2.75
C ILE A 89 -8.72 -13.47 3.67
N GLN A 90 -9.14 -13.83 4.88
CA GLN A 90 -9.40 -12.88 5.95
C GLN A 90 -8.18 -12.86 6.87
N VAL A 91 -7.56 -11.70 7.05
CA VAL A 91 -6.40 -11.52 7.92
C VAL A 91 -6.34 -10.07 8.39
N ASP A 92 -5.91 -9.85 9.64
CA ASP A 92 -5.79 -8.53 10.24
C ASP A 92 -4.74 -7.68 9.52
N THR A 93 -4.76 -6.37 9.82
CA THR A 93 -3.69 -5.46 9.42
C THR A 93 -2.45 -5.64 10.29
N CYS A 94 -1.31 -5.17 9.79
CA CYS A 94 -0.06 -5.16 10.50
C CYS A 94 -0.15 -4.28 11.77
N ALA A 95 0.20 -4.84 12.92
CA ALA A 95 0.15 -4.14 14.21
C ALA A 95 1.23 -3.05 14.40
N ARG A 96 2.05 -2.76 13.37
CA ARG A 96 3.11 -1.75 13.46
C ARG A 96 2.52 -0.36 13.24
N ALA A 97 2.87 0.58 14.11
CA ALA A 97 2.56 1.99 13.96
C ALA A 97 3.84 2.84 14.03
N SER A 98 3.86 3.95 13.28
CA SER A 98 4.91 4.96 13.33
C SER A 98 4.65 5.96 14.47
N ILE A 99 4.86 5.51 15.71
CA ILE A 99 4.51 6.28 16.94
C ILE A 99 5.30 7.59 17.05
N ASN A 100 6.52 7.62 16.48
CA ASN A 100 7.42 8.77 16.52
C ASN A 100 7.42 9.62 15.24
N GLY A 101 6.59 9.26 14.25
CA GLY A 101 6.46 10.02 13.00
C GLY A 101 5.59 11.27 13.16
N PRO A 102 5.69 12.24 12.23
CA PRO A 102 4.94 13.50 12.29
C PRO A 102 3.41 13.32 12.24
N HIS A 103 2.92 12.19 11.73
CA HIS A 103 1.48 11.94 11.53
C HIS A 103 0.91 10.75 12.33
N ARG A 104 1.74 10.00 13.07
CA ARG A 104 1.33 8.77 13.78
C ARG A 104 0.44 7.86 12.91
N ASP A 105 1.07 7.18 11.97
CA ASP A 105 0.36 6.32 11.02
C ASP A 105 0.43 4.84 11.43
N GLU A 106 -0.68 4.13 11.28
CA GLU A 106 -0.75 2.68 11.41
C GLU A 106 -0.43 2.01 10.07
N CYS A 107 0.22 0.84 10.11
CA CYS A 107 0.46 0.08 8.89
C CYS A 107 -0.85 -0.57 8.42
N LEU A 108 -1.32 -0.16 7.24
CA LEU A 108 -2.57 -0.65 6.67
C LEU A 108 -2.42 -1.95 5.86
N LEU A 109 -1.21 -2.50 5.71
CA LEU A 109 -0.97 -3.74 4.98
C LEU A 109 -1.40 -4.95 5.81
N ALA A 110 -1.64 -6.09 5.14
CA ALA A 110 -1.94 -7.36 5.79
C ALA A 110 -0.86 -7.76 6.81
N GLN A 111 -1.26 -8.53 7.82
CA GLN A 111 -0.33 -9.15 8.77
C GLN A 111 0.75 -9.96 8.03
N ASP A 112 1.98 -9.90 8.56
CA ASP A 112 3.17 -10.55 8.01
C ASP A 112 3.49 -10.20 6.54
N HIS A 113 3.12 -8.99 6.11
CA HIS A 113 3.51 -8.50 4.79
C HIS A 113 5.03 -8.44 4.61
N SER A 114 5.48 -8.65 3.37
CA SER A 114 6.89 -8.47 3.01
C SER A 114 7.21 -7.00 2.73
N GLY A 115 8.48 -6.63 2.83
CA GLY A 115 8.94 -5.28 2.52
C GLY A 115 8.59 -4.23 3.58
N PRO A 116 8.73 -2.94 3.24
CA PRO A 116 8.51 -1.82 4.15
C PRO A 116 7.04 -1.67 4.57
N HIS A 117 6.79 -0.94 5.65
CA HIS A 117 5.43 -0.66 6.10
C HIS A 117 4.75 0.38 5.20
N SER A 118 3.42 0.37 5.13
CA SER A 118 2.68 1.27 4.21
C SER A 118 3.02 2.75 4.34
N PHE A 119 3.34 3.24 5.55
CA PHE A 119 3.76 4.63 5.77
C PHE A 119 5.16 4.96 5.23
N ASP A 120 5.96 3.94 4.92
CA ASP A 120 7.28 4.06 4.28
C ASP A 120 7.19 3.96 2.74
N ILE A 121 6.01 3.63 2.17
CA ILE A 121 5.80 3.44 0.73
C ILE A 121 5.18 4.69 0.11
N ARG A 122 5.79 5.23 -0.95
CA ARG A 122 5.22 6.35 -1.71
C ARG A 122 4.01 5.91 -2.52
N ALA A 123 2.93 6.67 -2.41
CA ALA A 123 1.85 6.62 -3.39
C ALA A 123 2.41 7.08 -4.74
N THR A 124 2.35 6.22 -5.75
CA THR A 124 2.64 6.62 -7.13
C THR A 124 1.57 7.60 -7.56
N CYS A 125 1.90 8.89 -7.62
CA CYS A 125 1.03 9.89 -8.22
C CYS A 125 0.95 9.61 -9.73
N VAL A 126 -0.11 8.93 -10.17
CA VAL A 126 -0.39 8.79 -11.61
C VAL A 126 -0.97 10.12 -12.05
N ILE A 127 -0.12 11.05 -12.50
CA ILE A 127 -0.58 12.25 -13.19
C ILE A 127 -1.09 11.76 -14.56
N GLU A 128 -2.39 11.48 -14.67
CA GLU A 128 -3.02 11.26 -15.97
C GLU A 128 -2.79 12.53 -16.81
N LYS A 129 -1.83 12.47 -17.75
CA LYS A 129 -1.75 13.47 -18.81
C LYS A 129 -3.00 13.33 -19.66
N ALA A 130 -4.02 14.13 -19.36
CA ALA A 130 -5.10 14.40 -20.28
C ALA A 130 -4.52 15.01 -21.56
N VAL A 131 -4.28 14.17 -22.57
CA VAL A 131 -4.03 14.61 -23.93
C VAL A 131 -5.38 15.13 -24.46
N ARG A 132 -5.57 16.44 -24.42
CA ARG A 132 -6.60 17.08 -25.26
C ARG A 132 -6.02 17.29 -26.65
N ALA A 133 -6.65 16.62 -27.61
CA ALA A 133 -6.53 16.88 -29.04
C ALA A 133 -7.11 18.26 -29.40
#